data_AF-A0A969ISK7-F1
#
_entry.id   AF-A0A969ISK7-F1
#
_cell.length_a   1.000
_cell.length_b   1.000
_cell.length_c   1.000
_cell.angle_alpha   90.00
_cell.angle_beta   90.00
_cell.angle_gamma   90.00
#
_symmetry.space_group_name_H-M   'P 1'
#
loop_
_entity.id
_entity.type
_entity.pdbx_description
1 polymer ?
#
loop_
_entity_poly.entity_id
_entity_poly.type
_entity_poly.pdbx_seq_one_letter_code
_entity_poly.pdbx_strand_id
1 'polypeptide(L)'
;MALIKCKECGKEISRSAKTCPNCGYKPRRTSFLTWLVTIFIAVPIVIAVFAGSSTTMTPTTKPAENAEDRAARVKADAAVQRASVGAKLLKKAMRNPESFKLESALVIESTGAACYEYRAQNGSGGMNTGQAVLSGDAKLFKTDEMDGFARLWNEECAGKVGTDATTAINWFAL
;
A
#
# COMPACT_ATOMS: atom_id res chain seq x y z
N MET A 1 24.90 21.07 13.03
CA MET A 1 25.86 20.36 13.91
C MET A 1 25.08 19.82 15.10
N ALA A 2 25.23 18.55 15.47
CA ALA A 2 24.53 18.00 16.63
C ALA A 2 25.31 18.32 17.92
N LEU A 3 24.65 18.95 18.89
CA LEU A 3 25.16 19.20 20.23
C LEU A 3 24.75 18.04 21.14
N ILE A 4 25.66 17.60 22.00
CA ILE A 4 25.42 16.56 23.01
C ILE A 4 25.72 17.13 24.39
N LYS A 5 25.04 16.65 25.42
CA LYS A 5 25.35 17.02 26.81
C LYS A 5 26.62 16.30 27.27
N CYS A 6 27.53 17.04 27.89
CA CYS A 6 28.69 16.47 28.55
C CYS A 6 28.24 15.62 29.74
N LYS A 7 28.75 14.38 29.86
CA LYS A 7 28.34 13.44 30.92
C LYS A 7 28.77 13.88 32.33
N GLU A 8 29.78 14.73 32.43
CA GLU A 8 30.31 15.20 33.72
C GLU A 8 29.68 16.53 34.15
N CYS A 9 29.76 17.57 33.31
CA CYS A 9 29.33 18.92 33.69
C CYS A 9 27.95 19.31 33.14
N GLY A 10 27.28 18.44 32.38
CA GLY A 10 25.94 18.67 31.84
C GLY A 10 25.83 19.71 30.72
N LYS A 11 26.88 20.50 30.47
CA LYS A 11 26.91 21.54 29.43
C LYS A 11 26.90 20.95 28.03
N GLU A 12 26.32 21.69 27.09
CA GLU A 12 26.27 21.30 25.68
C GLU A 12 27.64 21.43 25.03
N ILE A 13 28.07 20.37 24.34
CA ILE A 13 29.33 20.30 23.60
C ILE A 13 29.07 19.71 22.21
N SER A 14 29.88 20.09 21.23
CA SER A 14 29.76 19.51 19.88
C SER A 14 29.95 18.00 19.92
N ARG A 15 29.11 17.25 19.19
CA ARG A 15 29.27 15.79 19.00
C ARG A 15 30.65 15.46 18.40
N SER A 16 31.31 16.39 17.72
CA SER A 16 32.66 16.24 17.16
C SER A 16 33.80 16.62 18.12
N ALA A 17 33.54 17.19 19.30
CA ALA A 17 34.58 17.60 20.24
C ALA A 17 35.43 16.41 20.74
N LYS A 18 36.76 16.60 20.79
CA LYS A 18 37.72 15.62 21.34
C LYS A 18 37.76 15.66 22.88
N THR A 19 37.59 16.84 23.47
CA THR A 19 37.61 17.10 24.92
C THR A 19 36.57 18.18 25.24
N CYS A 20 35.90 18.08 26.38
CA CYS A 20 34.97 19.11 26.84
C CYS A 20 35.73 20.37 27.28
N PRO A 21 35.46 21.56 26.71
CA PRO A 21 36.17 22.78 27.07
C PRO A 21 35.83 23.32 28.47
N ASN A 22 34.73 22.87 29.07
CA ASN A 22 34.26 23.37 30.37
C ASN A 22 34.83 22.59 31.57
N CYS A 23 35.16 21.31 31.40
CA CYS A 23 35.61 20.45 32.51
C CYS A 23 36.74 19.48 32.15
N GLY A 24 37.19 19.44 30.89
CA GLY A 24 38.27 18.55 30.46
C GLY A 24 37.86 17.09 30.19
N TYR A 25 36.59 16.72 30.34
CA TYR A 25 36.13 15.34 30.07
C TYR A 25 36.34 14.93 28.61
N LYS A 26 36.94 13.75 28.39
CA LYS A 26 37.21 13.20 27.05
C LYS A 26 36.17 12.14 26.67
N PRO A 27 35.15 12.46 25.85
CA PRO A 27 34.13 11.49 25.47
C PRO A 27 34.74 10.36 24.64
N ARG A 28 34.56 9.11 25.09
CA ARG A 28 35.02 7.93 24.34
C ARG A 28 34.14 7.75 23.10
N ARG A 29 34.76 7.86 21.92
CA ARG A 29 34.15 7.49 20.63
C ARG A 29 34.39 6.00 20.43
N THR A 30 33.35 5.19 20.52
CA THR A 30 33.44 3.82 20.02
C THR A 30 33.55 3.89 18.51
N SER A 31 34.51 3.17 17.93
CA SER A 31 34.68 3.11 16.47
C SER A 31 33.44 2.51 15.82
N PHE A 32 33.12 2.94 14.61
CA PHE A 32 32.04 2.34 13.82
C PHE A 32 32.23 0.81 13.68
N LEU A 33 33.49 0.37 13.60
CA LEU A 33 33.84 -1.04 13.53
C LEU A 33 33.51 -1.81 14.81
N THR A 34 33.74 -1.24 16.00
CA THR A 34 33.36 -1.90 17.26
C THR A 34 31.84 -1.97 17.42
N TRP A 35 31.11 -0.98 16.90
CA TRP A 35 29.64 -1.03 16.86
C TRP A 35 29.11 -2.14 15.94
N LEU A 36 29.68 -2.28 14.74
CA LEU A 36 29.31 -3.35 13.80
C LEU A 36 29.58 -4.75 14.34
N VAL A 37 30.75 -4.97 14.95
CA VAL A 37 31.09 -6.28 15.56
C VAL A 37 30.15 -6.61 16.72
N THR A 38 29.77 -5.63 17.53
CA THR A 38 28.82 -5.83 18.62
C THR A 38 27.44 -6.24 18.09
N ILE A 39 26.96 -5.60 17.01
CA ILE A 39 25.69 -5.95 16.37
C ILE A 39 25.75 -7.36 15.78
N PHE A 40 26.82 -7.70 15.06
CA PHE A 40 26.96 -9.00 14.40
C PHE A 40 26.97 -10.18 15.38
N ILE A 41 27.46 -9.96 16.61
CA ILE A 41 27.49 -10.98 17.67
C ILE A 41 26.18 -10.97 18.47
N ALA A 42 25.64 -9.80 18.82
CA ALA A 42 24.46 -9.71 19.68
C ALA A 42 23.14 -10.04 18.95
N VAL A 43 23.00 -9.65 17.67
CA VAL A 43 21.77 -9.86 16.89
C VAL A 43 21.41 -11.34 16.71
N PRO A 44 22.31 -12.27 16.33
CA PRO A 44 21.94 -13.67 16.20
C PRO A 44 21.56 -14.31 17.54
N ILE A 45 22.16 -13.87 18.66
CA ILE A 45 21.83 -14.35 20.01
C ILE A 45 20.42 -13.89 20.41
N VAL A 46 20.08 -12.63 20.14
CA VAL A 46 18.72 -12.10 20.38
C VAL A 46 17.71 -12.82 19.50
N ILE A 47 18.00 -13.04 18.21
CA ILE A 47 17.11 -13.79 17.31
C ILE A 47 16.92 -15.23 17.82
N ALA A 48 17.97 -15.91 18.27
CA ALA A 48 17.85 -17.28 18.78
C ALA A 48 16.99 -17.36 20.06
N VAL A 49 17.08 -16.38 20.96
CA VAL A 49 16.27 -16.32 22.18
C VAL A 49 14.81 -16.00 21.87
N PHE A 50 14.53 -15.14 20.89
CA PHE A 50 13.16 -14.77 20.52
C PHE A 50 12.51 -15.71 19.49
N ALA A 51 13.28 -16.41 18.67
CA ALA A 51 12.77 -17.36 17.65
C ALA A 51 12.38 -18.74 18.22
N GLY A 52 12.69 -19.01 19.49
CA GLY A 52 12.24 -20.21 20.21
C GLY A 52 10.76 -20.22 20.61
N SER A 53 10.05 -19.09 20.44
CA SER A 53 8.59 -19.07 20.55
C SER A 53 8.01 -19.35 19.18
N SER A 54 7.81 -20.62 18.86
CA SER A 54 6.95 -21.01 17.76
C SER A 54 5.58 -20.37 18.02
N THR A 55 5.30 -19.27 17.32
CA THR A 55 3.95 -18.78 17.11
C THR A 55 3.24 -19.90 16.34
N THR A 56 2.68 -20.86 17.08
CA THR A 56 1.50 -21.57 16.63
C THR A 56 0.54 -20.46 16.25
N MET A 57 0.39 -20.21 14.95
CA MET A 57 -0.73 -19.47 14.43
C MET A 57 -1.94 -20.29 14.82
N THR A 58 -2.50 -19.99 15.99
CA THR A 58 -3.87 -20.36 16.32
C THR A 58 -4.68 -19.89 15.13
N PRO A 59 -5.35 -20.78 14.37
CA PRO A 59 -6.28 -20.32 13.36
C PRO A 59 -7.31 -19.51 14.14
N THR A 60 -7.31 -18.20 13.93
CA THR A 60 -8.30 -17.31 14.49
C THR A 60 -9.64 -17.83 14.00
N THR A 61 -10.34 -18.58 14.86
CA THR A 61 -11.74 -18.94 14.64
C THR A 61 -12.47 -17.61 14.63
N LYS A 62 -12.63 -17.08 13.42
CA LYS A 62 -13.54 -15.99 13.11
C LYS A 62 -14.85 -16.28 13.86
N PRO A 63 -15.45 -15.32 14.58
CA PRO A 63 -16.73 -15.52 15.25
C PRO A 63 -17.68 -16.20 14.29
N ALA A 64 -18.49 -17.16 14.76
CA ALA A 64 -19.41 -17.95 13.96
C ALA A 64 -20.24 -17.01 13.05
N GLU A 65 -19.72 -16.83 11.85
CA GLU A 65 -20.26 -15.94 10.84
C GLU A 65 -21.27 -16.78 10.08
N ASN A 66 -22.49 -16.27 9.97
CA ASN A 66 -23.52 -17.00 9.25
C ASN A 66 -23.07 -17.23 7.80
N ALA A 67 -23.47 -18.35 7.23
CA ALA A 67 -23.02 -18.77 5.91
C ALA A 67 -23.27 -17.68 4.83
N GLU A 68 -24.32 -16.87 5.02
CA GLU A 68 -24.67 -15.73 4.18
C GLU A 68 -23.64 -14.60 4.25
N ASP A 69 -23.25 -14.17 5.46
CA ASP A 69 -22.22 -13.14 5.67
C ASP A 69 -20.87 -13.59 5.12
N ARG A 70 -20.53 -14.88 5.32
CA ARG A 70 -19.31 -15.46 4.77
C ARG A 70 -19.34 -15.45 3.24
N ALA A 71 -20.45 -15.83 2.63
CA ALA A 71 -20.61 -15.81 1.18
C ALA A 71 -20.55 -14.38 0.62
N ALA A 72 -21.16 -13.41 1.29
CA ALA A 72 -21.10 -12.00 0.92
C ALA A 72 -19.66 -11.46 0.98
N ARG A 73 -18.90 -11.77 2.04
CA ARG A 73 -17.49 -11.37 2.14
C ARG A 73 -16.61 -12.05 1.09
N VAL A 74 -16.82 -13.33 0.81
CA VAL A 74 -16.07 -14.01 -0.26
C VAL A 74 -16.33 -13.36 -1.62
N LYS A 75 -17.59 -12.99 -1.92
CA LYS A 75 -17.93 -12.24 -3.14
C LYS A 75 -17.26 -10.86 -3.16
N ALA A 76 -17.30 -10.13 -2.05
CA ALA A 76 -16.65 -8.81 -1.93
C ALA A 76 -15.12 -8.91 -2.09
N ASP A 77 -14.46 -9.86 -1.43
CA ASP A 77 -13.02 -10.08 -1.53
C ASP A 77 -12.64 -10.43 -2.99
N ALA A 78 -13.41 -11.29 -3.65
CA ALA A 78 -13.20 -11.64 -5.06
C ALA A 78 -13.37 -10.42 -5.98
N ALA A 79 -14.38 -9.58 -5.73
CA ALA A 79 -14.59 -8.33 -6.46
C ALA A 79 -13.40 -7.38 -6.29
N VAL A 80 -12.89 -7.20 -5.07
CA VAL A 80 -11.71 -6.39 -4.77
C VAL A 80 -10.47 -6.92 -5.50
N GLN A 81 -10.20 -8.22 -5.43
CA GLN A 81 -9.04 -8.79 -6.11
C GLN A 81 -9.10 -8.53 -7.61
N ARG A 82 -10.26 -8.77 -8.23
CA ARG A 82 -10.46 -8.57 -9.66
C ARG A 82 -10.32 -7.11 -10.07
N ALA A 83 -11.04 -6.22 -9.41
CA ALA A 83 -11.06 -4.81 -9.77
C ALA A 83 -9.73 -4.09 -9.43
N SER A 84 -8.98 -4.57 -8.43
CA SER A 84 -7.69 -3.96 -8.07
C SER A 84 -6.65 -4.03 -9.19
N VAL A 85 -6.69 -5.05 -10.05
CA VAL A 85 -5.75 -5.21 -11.17
C VAL A 85 -5.94 -4.10 -12.20
N GLY A 86 -7.19 -3.86 -12.63
CA GLY A 86 -7.50 -2.79 -13.57
C GLY A 86 -7.25 -1.41 -12.97
N ALA A 87 -7.65 -1.18 -11.72
CA ALA A 87 -7.40 0.10 -11.04
C ALA A 87 -5.90 0.43 -10.93
N LYS A 88 -5.06 -0.55 -10.57
CA LYS A 88 -3.60 -0.38 -10.53
C LYS A 88 -3.01 -0.12 -11.92
N LEU A 89 -3.53 -0.79 -12.95
CA LEU A 89 -3.10 -0.59 -14.33
C LEU A 89 -3.44 0.83 -14.79
N LEU A 90 -4.66 1.31 -14.51
CA LEU A 90 -5.08 2.69 -14.78
C LEU A 90 -4.15 3.68 -14.09
N LYS A 91 -3.98 3.59 -12.77
CA LYS A 91 -3.09 4.48 -12.01
C LYS A 91 -1.68 4.54 -12.61
N LYS A 92 -1.11 3.39 -12.96
CA LYS A 92 0.23 3.31 -13.56
C LYS A 92 0.31 3.83 -14.99
N ALA A 93 -0.76 3.76 -15.76
CA ALA A 93 -0.82 4.25 -17.13
C ALA A 93 -0.98 5.77 -17.22
N MET A 94 -1.41 6.44 -16.13
CA MET A 94 -1.56 7.89 -16.10
C MET A 94 -0.21 8.59 -16.23
N ARG A 95 -0.19 9.72 -16.96
CA ARG A 95 1.00 10.60 -17.06
C ARG A 95 1.48 11.09 -15.69
N ASN A 96 0.55 11.33 -14.77
CA ASN A 96 0.82 11.61 -13.37
C ASN A 96 0.02 10.64 -12.49
N PRO A 97 0.62 9.51 -12.05
CA PRO A 97 -0.06 8.50 -11.24
C PRO A 97 -0.65 9.02 -9.92
N GLU A 98 -0.04 10.04 -9.31
CA GLU A 98 -0.52 10.62 -8.05
C GLU A 98 -1.77 11.49 -8.23
N SER A 99 -2.09 11.89 -9.46
CA SER A 99 -3.34 12.57 -9.77
C SER A 99 -4.54 11.63 -9.88
N PHE A 100 -4.30 10.31 -9.97
CA PHE A 100 -5.34 9.32 -10.17
C PHE A 100 -6.24 9.22 -8.94
N LYS A 101 -7.55 9.37 -9.16
CA LYS A 101 -8.59 9.19 -8.15
C LYS A 101 -9.61 8.20 -8.67
N LEU A 102 -9.72 7.06 -8.00
CA LEU A 102 -10.75 6.08 -8.31
C LEU A 102 -12.07 6.53 -7.66
N GLU A 103 -13.06 6.88 -8.49
CA GLU A 103 -14.39 7.29 -8.04
C GLU A 103 -15.34 6.10 -7.91
N SER A 104 -15.21 5.11 -8.79
CA SER A 104 -16.01 3.88 -8.77
C SER A 104 -15.22 2.70 -9.34
N ALA A 105 -15.40 1.52 -8.73
CA ALA A 105 -14.95 0.23 -9.22
C ALA A 105 -16.00 -0.84 -8.88
N LEU A 106 -16.84 -1.17 -9.85
CA LEU A 106 -17.92 -2.16 -9.73
C LEU A 106 -17.54 -3.45 -10.43
N VAL A 107 -17.68 -4.59 -9.75
CA VAL A 107 -17.63 -5.90 -10.40
C VAL A 107 -19.04 -6.40 -10.66
N ILE A 108 -19.41 -6.46 -11.92
CA ILE A 108 -20.77 -6.74 -12.38
C ILE A 108 -21.10 -8.21 -12.16
N GLU A 109 -22.21 -8.50 -11.49
CA GLU A 109 -22.57 -9.87 -11.09
C GLU A 109 -22.90 -10.77 -12.29
N SER A 110 -23.56 -10.21 -13.30
CA SER A 110 -24.05 -10.98 -14.47
C SER A 110 -22.95 -11.38 -15.44
N THR A 111 -21.88 -10.57 -15.55
CA THR A 111 -20.82 -10.81 -16.53
C THR A 111 -19.45 -11.03 -15.91
N GLY A 112 -19.27 -10.66 -14.65
CA GLY A 112 -17.98 -10.65 -13.99
C GLY A 112 -17.06 -9.53 -14.48
N ALA A 113 -17.50 -8.61 -15.34
CA ALA A 113 -16.66 -7.48 -15.74
C ALA A 113 -16.38 -6.54 -14.57
N ALA A 114 -15.19 -5.93 -14.56
CA ALA A 114 -14.88 -4.84 -13.63
C ALA A 114 -14.94 -3.51 -14.38
N CYS A 115 -15.81 -2.61 -13.93
CA CYS A 115 -16.12 -1.33 -14.55
C CYS A 115 -15.63 -0.21 -13.63
N TYR A 116 -14.95 0.78 -14.19
CA TYR A 116 -14.27 1.82 -13.45
C TYR A 116 -14.73 3.21 -13.89
N GLU A 117 -14.87 4.09 -12.93
CA GLU A 117 -14.93 5.54 -13.15
C GLU A 117 -13.83 6.19 -12.31
N TYR A 118 -13.10 7.11 -12.92
CA TYR A 118 -11.95 7.73 -12.27
C TYR A 118 -11.77 9.15 -12.74
N ARG A 119 -10.95 9.89 -11.99
CA ARG A 119 -10.40 11.17 -12.43
C ARG A 119 -8.89 11.13 -12.51
N ALA A 120 -8.32 11.78 -13.51
CA ALA A 120 -6.88 11.89 -13.67
C ALA A 120 -6.51 13.22 -14.32
N GLN A 121 -5.26 13.63 -14.11
CA GLN A 121 -4.74 14.86 -14.70
C GLN A 121 -4.51 14.69 -16.20
N ASN A 122 -5.04 15.61 -16.99
CA ASN A 122 -4.84 15.70 -18.43
C ASN A 122 -3.52 16.41 -18.77
N GLY A 123 -3.20 16.52 -20.06
CA GLY A 123 -1.94 17.11 -20.52
C GLY A 123 -1.73 18.60 -20.15
N SER A 124 -2.80 19.35 -19.86
CA SER A 124 -2.74 20.76 -19.46
C SER A 124 -2.81 20.97 -17.94
N GLY A 125 -2.88 19.88 -17.17
CA GLY A 125 -2.88 19.92 -15.71
C GLY A 125 -4.26 19.95 -15.04
N GLY A 126 -5.36 19.98 -15.82
CA GLY A 126 -6.73 19.87 -15.32
C GLY A 126 -7.14 18.42 -15.03
N MET A 127 -8.18 18.21 -14.23
CA MET A 127 -8.69 16.87 -13.88
C MET A 127 -9.85 16.47 -14.81
N ASN A 128 -9.64 15.45 -15.64
CA ASN A 128 -10.70 14.86 -16.46
C ASN A 128 -11.30 13.64 -15.76
N THR A 129 -12.59 13.38 -15.99
CA THR A 129 -13.22 12.10 -15.71
C THR A 129 -12.91 11.12 -16.83
N GLY A 130 -12.73 9.85 -16.50
CA GLY A 130 -12.54 8.77 -17.45
C GLY A 130 -13.25 7.51 -16.99
N GLN A 131 -13.51 6.61 -17.95
CA GLN A 131 -14.11 5.31 -17.68
C GLN A 131 -13.27 4.18 -18.27
N ALA A 132 -13.34 3.00 -17.65
CA ALA A 132 -12.69 1.81 -18.18
C ALA A 132 -13.47 0.53 -17.88
N VAL A 133 -13.23 -0.50 -18.67
CA VAL A 133 -13.81 -1.84 -18.50
C VAL A 133 -12.72 -2.90 -18.63
N LEU A 134 -12.67 -3.80 -17.66
CA LEU A 134 -12.03 -5.11 -17.76
C LEU A 134 -13.13 -6.15 -17.99
N SER A 135 -13.16 -6.79 -19.16
CA SER A 135 -14.21 -7.76 -19.53
C SER A 135 -14.29 -8.93 -18.55
N GLY A 136 -15.45 -9.60 -18.53
CA GLY A 136 -15.69 -10.78 -17.69
C GLY A 136 -14.70 -11.94 -17.91
N ASP A 137 -14.24 -12.11 -19.14
CA ASP A 137 -13.22 -13.10 -19.51
C ASP A 137 -11.77 -12.62 -19.33
N ALA A 138 -11.59 -11.37 -18.86
CA ALA A 138 -10.31 -10.70 -18.66
C ALA A 138 -9.44 -10.57 -19.93
N LYS A 139 -9.99 -10.75 -21.13
CA LYS A 139 -9.25 -10.61 -22.40
C LYS A 139 -9.22 -9.19 -22.91
N LEU A 140 -10.22 -8.38 -22.56
CA LEU A 140 -10.34 -7.00 -23.03
C LEU A 140 -10.22 -6.06 -21.85
N PHE A 141 -9.32 -5.09 -22.00
CA PHE A 141 -9.22 -3.94 -21.12
C PHE A 141 -9.29 -2.69 -21.98
N LYS A 142 -10.35 -1.89 -21.82
CA LYS A 142 -10.59 -0.69 -22.63
C LYS A 142 -10.89 0.51 -21.76
N THR A 143 -10.30 1.64 -22.09
CA THR A 143 -10.70 2.96 -21.58
C THR A 143 -11.63 3.64 -22.58
N ASP A 144 -12.33 4.68 -22.13
CA ASP A 144 -13.19 5.53 -22.96
C ASP A 144 -12.49 6.21 -24.15
N GLU A 145 -11.17 6.33 -24.08
CA GLU A 145 -10.35 6.81 -25.20
C GLU A 145 -10.08 5.74 -26.29
N MET A 146 -10.43 4.48 -26.06
CA MET A 146 -10.15 3.36 -26.97
C MET A 146 -11.34 2.98 -27.86
N ASP A 147 -11.04 2.60 -29.11
CA ASP A 147 -12.06 2.15 -30.07
C ASP A 147 -12.89 0.98 -29.53
N GLY A 148 -14.21 1.08 -29.69
CA GLY A 148 -15.15 0.05 -29.27
C GLY A 148 -15.36 -0.04 -27.75
N PHE A 149 -14.89 0.93 -26.96
CA PHE A 149 -15.22 1.05 -25.54
C PHE A 149 -16.72 1.12 -25.30
N ALA A 150 -17.43 2.03 -25.97
CA ALA A 150 -18.85 2.26 -25.71
C ALA A 150 -19.70 0.98 -25.88
N ARG A 151 -19.37 0.16 -26.89
CA ARG A 151 -20.02 -1.14 -27.08
C ARG A 151 -19.76 -2.07 -25.90
N LEU A 152 -18.49 -2.21 -25.50
CA LEU A 152 -18.11 -3.05 -24.37
C LEU A 152 -18.74 -2.56 -23.06
N TRP A 153 -18.75 -1.25 -22.81
CA TRP A 153 -19.39 -0.65 -21.64
C TRP A 153 -20.89 -0.94 -21.59
N ASN A 154 -21.60 -0.77 -22.70
CA ASN A 154 -23.03 -1.07 -22.75
C ASN A 154 -23.32 -2.55 -22.58
N GLU A 155 -22.44 -3.41 -23.11
CA GLU A 155 -22.56 -4.86 -23.00
C GLU A 155 -22.25 -5.36 -21.59
N GLU A 156 -21.28 -4.76 -20.90
CA GLU A 156 -20.71 -5.30 -19.66
C GLU A 156 -21.14 -4.54 -18.40
N CYS A 157 -21.36 -3.22 -18.49
CA CYS A 157 -21.47 -2.32 -17.32
C CYS A 157 -22.80 -1.58 -17.23
N ALA A 158 -23.26 -0.96 -18.31
CA ALA A 158 -24.36 -0.01 -18.28
C ALA A 158 -25.68 -0.63 -17.77
N GLY A 159 -26.29 0.00 -16.76
CA GLY A 159 -27.57 -0.44 -16.20
C GLY A 159 -27.52 -1.75 -15.41
N LYS A 160 -26.34 -2.26 -15.10
CA LYS A 160 -26.17 -3.52 -14.38
C LYS A 160 -25.73 -3.27 -12.94
N VAL A 161 -26.13 -4.20 -12.07
CA VAL A 161 -25.72 -4.21 -10.67
C VAL A 161 -24.41 -4.95 -10.51
N GLY A 162 -23.59 -4.47 -9.57
CA GLY A 162 -22.29 -5.05 -9.28
C GLY A 162 -21.92 -4.85 -7.82
N THR A 163 -20.94 -5.64 -7.39
CA THR A 163 -20.32 -5.46 -6.08
C THR A 163 -19.33 -4.31 -6.14
N ASP A 164 -19.52 -3.32 -5.27
CA ASP A 164 -18.63 -2.17 -5.16
C ASP A 164 -17.34 -2.53 -4.39
N ALA A 165 -16.21 -2.32 -5.05
CA ALA A 165 -14.87 -2.55 -4.51
C ALA A 165 -14.07 -1.24 -4.30
N THR A 166 -14.67 -0.08 -4.57
CA THR A 166 -14.00 1.23 -4.66
C THR A 166 -13.23 1.58 -3.39
N THR A 167 -13.91 1.55 -2.23
CA THR A 167 -13.31 1.95 -0.95
C THR A 167 -12.15 1.04 -0.56
N ALA A 168 -12.33 -0.27 -0.72
CA ALA A 168 -11.29 -1.25 -0.42
C ALA A 168 -10.07 -1.07 -1.33
N ILE A 169 -10.28 -0.82 -2.63
CA ILE A 169 -9.19 -0.58 -3.57
C ILE A 169 -8.44 0.71 -3.23
N ASN A 170 -9.15 1.80 -2.95
CA ASN A 170 -8.53 3.06 -2.55
C ASN A 170 -7.69 2.95 -1.27
N TRP A 171 -8.05 2.06 -0.34
CA TRP A 171 -7.31 1.89 0.92
C TRP A 171 -6.14 0.91 0.82
N PHE A 172 -6.31 -0.20 0.08
CA PHE A 172 -5.36 -1.31 0.11
C PHE A 172 -4.55 -1.49 -1.17
N ALA A 173 -4.96 -0.88 -2.29
CA ALA A 173 -4.42 -1.19 -3.62
C ALA A 173 -3.88 0.02 -4.40
N LEU A 174 -4.28 1.25 -4.07
CA LEU A 174 -3.82 2.49 -4.70
C LEU A 174 -3.02 3.33 -3.73
#